data_AF-A0A7V4U2T7-F1
#
_entry.id   AF-A0A7V4U2T7-F1
#
_cell.length_a   1.000
_cell.length_b   1.000
_cell.length_c   1.000
_cell.angle_alpha   90.00
_cell.angle_beta   90.00
_cell.angle_gamma   90.00
#
_symmetry.space_group_name_H-M   'P 1'
#
loop_
_entity.id
_entity.type
_entity.pdbx_description
1 polymer ?
#
loop_
_entity_poly.entity_id
_entity_poly.type
_entity_poly.pdbx_seq_one_letter_code
_entity_poly.pdbx_strand_id
1 'polypeptide(L)' 'MSSEVIAPGQAGEIRARFDPKNRHGKYKKNIRVFSNDKKQPISNLYLVMEIAGKK' A
#
# COMPACT_ATOMS: atom_id res chain seq x y z
N MET A 1 -10.46 4.82 8.14
CA MET A 1 -9.21 4.54 8.87
C MET A 1 -9.03 3.03 8.83
N SER A 2 -7.85 2.53 8.48
CA SER A 2 -7.52 1.10 8.68
C SER A 2 -7.48 0.82 10.19
N SER A 3 -8.02 -0.31 10.65
CA SER A 3 -7.89 -0.72 12.06
C SER A 3 -6.41 -0.97 12.39
N GLU A 4 -5.93 -0.43 13.50
CA GLU A 4 -4.53 -0.57 13.94
C GLU A 4 -4.28 -1.88 14.71
N VAL A 5 -5.34 -2.52 15.21
CA VAL A 5 -5.28 -3.78 15.96
C VAL A 5 -6.02 -4.86 15.19
N ILE A 6 -5.36 -6.02 15.04
CA ILE A 6 -5.88 -7.23 14.40
C ILE A 6 -5.79 -8.36 15.41
N ALA A 7 -6.93 -8.98 15.74
CA ALA A 7 -6.97 -10.10 16.68
C ALA A 7 -6.33 -11.37 16.07
N PRO A 8 -5.85 -12.33 16.88
CA PRO A 8 -5.30 -13.58 16.38
C PRO A 8 -6.25 -14.29 15.40
N GLY A 9 -5.74 -14.69 14.24
CA GLY A 9 -6.50 -15.36 13.19
C GLY A 9 -7.42 -14.45 12.36
N GLN A 10 -7.49 -13.15 12.66
CA GLN A 10 -8.26 -12.19 11.86
C GLN A 10 -7.41 -11.57 10.75
N ALA A 11 -8.09 -11.05 9.73
CA ALA A 11 -7.50 -10.28 8.65
C ALA A 11 -7.84 -8.79 8.78
N GLY A 12 -6.90 -7.92 8.41
CA GLY A 12 -7.11 -6.49 8.26
C GLY A 12 -7.08 -6.06 6.80
N GLU A 13 -7.68 -4.91 6.48
CA GLU A 13 -7.71 -4.33 5.13
C GLU A 13 -6.87 -3.04 5.07
N ILE A 14 -5.97 -2.95 4.09
CA ILE A 14 -5.22 -1.72 3.79
C ILE A 14 -5.83 -1.07 2.55
N ARG A 15 -6.50 0.08 2.71
CA ARG A 15 -7.05 0.87 1.61
C ARG A 15 -6.08 1.97 1.19
N ALA A 16 -5.56 1.88 -0.03
CA ALA A 16 -4.75 2.92 -0.64
C ALA A 16 -5.57 3.69 -1.69
N ARG A 17 -5.46 5.03 -1.68
CA ARG A 17 -6.00 5.89 -2.73
C ARG A 17 -4.86 6.62 -3.41
N PHE A 18 -4.91 6.68 -4.73
CA PHE A 18 -3.90 7.32 -5.57
C PHE A 18 -4.58 8.27 -6.55
N ASP A 19 -4.08 9.51 -6.62
CA ASP A 19 -4.50 10.50 -7.61
C ASP A 19 -3.49 10.53 -8.77
N PRO A 20 -3.86 10.07 -9.98
CA PRO A 20 -3.00 10.08 -11.16
C PRO A 20 -2.87 11.45 -11.83
N LYS A 21 -3.54 12.51 -11.35
CA LYS A 21 -3.54 13.82 -12.02
C LYS A 21 -2.11 14.31 -12.30
N ASN A 22 -1.89 14.74 -13.55
CA ASN A 22 -0.60 15.22 -14.07
C ASN A 22 0.56 14.22 -13.98
N ARG A 23 0.27 12.92 -13.88
CA ARG A 23 1.28 11.85 -13.91
C ARG A 23 1.02 10.95 -15.10
N HIS A 24 2.09 10.49 -15.74
CA HIS A 24 2.03 9.58 -16.88
C HIS A 24 3.16 8.56 -16.81
N GLY A 25 2.97 7.41 -17.43
CA GLY A 25 3.95 6.32 -17.46
C GLY A 25 3.94 5.46 -16.20
N LYS A 26 5.01 4.68 -16.03
CA LYS A 26 5.18 3.75 -14.92
C LYS A 26 5.38 4.48 -13.59
N TYR A 27 4.51 4.18 -12.63
CA TYR A 27 4.64 4.68 -11.27
C TYR A 27 4.71 3.52 -10.26
N LYS A 28 5.70 3.56 -9.37
CA LYS A 28 5.91 2.59 -8.30
C LYS A 28 5.97 3.32 -6.96
N LYS A 29 5.04 3.01 -6.06
CA LYS A 29 5.05 3.52 -4.68
C LYS A 29 5.33 2.38 -3.71
N ASN A 30 6.22 2.62 -2.75
CA ASN A 30 6.45 1.72 -1.62
C ASN A 30 5.51 2.13 -0.47
N ILE A 31 4.83 1.14 0.10
CA ILE A 31 4.04 1.23 1.34
C ILE A 31 4.75 0.36 2.36
N ARG A 32 5.25 0.98 3.43
CA ARG A 32 5.89 0.27 4.56
C ARG A 32 4.87 0.04 5.66
N VAL A 33 4.62 -1.23 5.97
CA VAL A 33 3.76 -1.63 7.09
C VAL A 33 4.68 -1.93 8.28
N PHE A 34 4.51 -1.19 9.35
CA PHE A 34 5.17 -1.46 10.63
C PHE A 34 4.20 -2.25 11.50
N SER A 35 4.67 -3.35 12.06
CA SER A 35 3.85 -4.22 12.91
C SER A 35 4.64 -4.72 14.12
N ASN A 36 3.94 -5.35 15.04
CA ASN A 36 4.51 -6.04 16.19
C ASN A 36 4.90 -7.51 15.89
N ASP A 37 4.98 -7.90 14.61
CA ASP A 37 5.53 -9.21 14.23
C ASP A 37 7.02 -9.27 14.62
N LYS A 38 7.36 -10.22 15.49
CA LYS A 38 8.72 -10.42 16.01
C LYS A 38 9.72 -10.87 14.94
N LYS A 39 9.27 -11.55 13.89
CA LYS A 39 10.10 -12.07 12.80
C LYS A 39 10.22 -11.07 11.67
N GLN A 40 9.12 -10.38 11.34
CA GLN A 40 9.08 -9.39 10.26
C GLN A 40 8.36 -8.10 10.69
N PRO A 41 9.01 -7.24 11.49
CA PRO A 41 8.38 -6.02 12.00
C PRO A 41 8.08 -4.98 10.91
N ILE A 42 8.68 -5.13 9.72
CA ILE A 42 8.50 -4.24 8.58
C ILE A 42 8.21 -5.07 7.33
N SER A 43 7.02 -4.90 6.78
CA SER A 43 6.64 -5.47 5.49
C SER A 43 6.61 -4.36 4.42
N ASN A 44 7.21 -4.62 3.27
CA ASN A 44 7.20 -3.70 2.14
C ASN A 44 6.17 -4.15 1.09
N LEU A 45 5.18 -3.32 0.83
CA LEU A 45 4.21 -3.49 -0.25
C LEU A 45 4.50 -2.50 -1.37
N TYR A 46 4.24 -2.90 -2.61
CA TYR A 46 4.47 -2.05 -3.77
C TYR A 46 3.17 -1.83 -4.53
N LEU A 47 2.77 -0.58 -4.67
CA LEU A 47 1.72 -0.16 -5.58
C LEU A 47 2.39 0.16 -6.92
N VAL A 48 2.21 -0.70 -7.91
CA VAL A 48 2.71 -0.53 -9.28
C VAL A 48 1.54 -0.23 -10.20
N MET A 49 1.69 0.79 -11.02
CA MET A 49 0.66 1.23 -11.96
C MET A 49 1.29 1.76 -13.24
N GLU A 50 0.56 1.61 -14.33
CA GLU A 50 0.82 2.29 -15.61
C GLU A 50 -0.24 3.39 -15.74
N ILE A 51 0.18 4.65 -15.75
CA ILE A 51 -0.75 5.78 -15.84
C ILE A 51 -0.81 6.20 -17.30
N ALA A 52 -1.93 5.89 -17.96
CA ALA A 52 -2.16 6.26 -19.34
C ALA A 52 -2.03 7.78 -19.54
N GLY A 53 -1.32 8.17 -20.60
CA GLY A 53 -1.34 9.55 -21.11
C GLY A 53 -2.73 9.91 -21.62
N LYS A 54 -3.21 11.12 -21.31
CA LYS A 54 -4.25 11.71 -22.18
C LYS A 54 -3.57 12.02 -23.52
N LYS A 55 -4.08 11.42 -24.59
CA LYS A 55 -3.74 11.84 -25.96
C LYS A 55 -4.23 13.26 -26.20
#